data_AF-A0A3A2ZM40-F1
#
_entry.id   AF-A0A3A2ZM40-F1
#
_cell.length_a   1.000
_cell.length_b   1.000
_cell.length_c   1.000
_cell.angle_alpha   90.00
_cell.angle_beta   90.00
_cell.angle_gamma   90.00
#
_symmetry.space_group_name_H-M   'P 1'
#
loop_
_entity.id
_entity.type
_entity.pdbx_description
1 polymer ?
#
loop_
_entity_poly.entity_id
_entity_poly.type
_entity_poly.pdbx_seq_one_letter_code
_entity_poly.pdbx_strand_id
1 'polypeptide(L)' 'MLWLWDHHWPELIHPFASAIDTELPVPDEMVCIMEDSKPKWVRWPEGKKSVHGSYGGDSLEEWHKKHNLFVQ' A
#
# COMPACT_ATOMS: atom_id res chain seq x y z
N MET A 1 0.52 -14.79 -11.89
CA MET A 1 1.36 -15.08 -10.71
C MET A 1 0.57 -14.63 -9.50
N LEU A 2 0.45 -15.47 -8.45
CA LEU A 2 -0.47 -15.19 -7.34
C LEU A 2 0.20 -14.43 -6.19
N TRP A 3 1.48 -14.67 -5.95
CA TRP A 3 2.27 -14.06 -4.88
C TRP A 3 3.76 -14.11 -5.21
N LEU A 4 4.57 -13.35 -4.48
CA LEU A 4 6.03 -13.48 -4.45
C LEU A 4 6.52 -13.97 -3.09
N TRP A 5 7.69 -14.60 -3.14
CA TRP A 5 8.51 -14.96 -2.00
C TRP A 5 9.87 -14.25 -2.10
N ASP A 6 10.40 -13.80 -0.97
CA ASP A 6 11.77 -13.29 -0.86
C ASP A 6 12.45 -13.87 0.40
N HIS A 7 13.62 -14.47 0.22
CA HIS A 7 14.44 -15.02 1.29
C HIS A 7 14.85 -14.02 2.39
N HIS A 8 14.82 -12.71 2.13
CA HIS A 8 15.07 -11.68 3.14
C HIS A 8 13.91 -11.51 4.13
N TRP A 9 12.69 -11.93 3.74
CA TRP A 9 11.47 -11.91 4.57
C TRP A 9 10.76 -13.26 4.48
N PRO A 10 11.39 -14.34 4.96
CA PRO A 10 10.90 -15.71 4.74
C PRO A 10 9.55 -15.99 5.41
N GLU A 11 9.16 -15.17 6.39
CA GLU A 11 7.89 -15.23 7.11
C GLU A 11 6.71 -14.57 6.36
N LEU A 12 6.98 -13.80 5.31
CA LEU A 12 5.95 -13.05 4.58
C LEU A 12 5.57 -13.70 3.24
N ILE A 13 4.30 -13.54 2.88
CA ILE A 13 3.78 -13.80 1.53
C ILE A 13 3.35 -12.46 0.96
N HIS A 14 3.80 -12.14 -0.25
CA HIS A 14 3.47 -10.89 -0.92
C HIS A 14 2.47 -11.14 -2.06
N PRO A 15 1.16 -11.14 -1.79
CA PRO A 15 0.16 -11.35 -2.84
C PRO A 15 0.17 -10.19 -3.83
N PHE A 16 -0.05 -10.51 -5.10
CA PHE A 16 -0.35 -9.48 -6.10
C PHE A 16 -1.79 -9.02 -5.95
N ALA A 17 -2.07 -7.73 -6.17
CA ALA A 17 -3.44 -7.21 -6.15
C ALA A 17 -4.35 -7.96 -7.14
N SER A 18 -3.81 -8.41 -8.28
CA SER A 18 -4.55 -9.21 -9.27
C SER A 18 -4.94 -10.62 -8.81
N ALA A 19 -4.42 -11.07 -7.65
CA ALA A 19 -4.81 -12.35 -7.05
C ALA A 19 -6.08 -12.22 -6.18
N ILE A 20 -6.57 -11.01 -5.94
CA ILE A 20 -7.82 -10.75 -5.23
C ILE A 20 -8.96 -10.74 -6.24
N ASP A 21 -9.90 -11.67 -6.11
CA ASP A 21 -11.04 -11.87 -7.01
C ASP A 21 -12.39 -11.50 -6.38
N THR A 22 -12.37 -10.96 -5.16
CA THR A 22 -13.56 -10.40 -4.51
C THR A 22 -13.65 -8.91 -4.72
N GLU A 23 -14.88 -8.38 -4.72
CA GLU A 23 -15.12 -6.95 -4.69
C GLU A 23 -14.49 -6.34 -3.42
N LEU A 24 -13.71 -5.27 -3.60
CA LEU A 24 -13.07 -4.52 -2.53
C LEU A 24 -13.76 -3.17 -2.33
N PRO A 25 -13.82 -2.65 -1.09
CA PRO A 25 -14.30 -1.30 -0.87
C PRO A 25 -13.40 -0.27 -1.56
N VAL A 26 -13.99 0.82 -2.01
CA VAL A 26 -13.23 1.97 -2.50
C VAL A 26 -12.53 2.63 -1.30
N PRO A 27 -11.21 2.87 -1.34
CA PRO A 27 -10.52 3.48 -0.22
C PRO A 27 -10.91 4.96 -0.06
N ASP A 28 -11.16 5.37 1.19
CA ASP A 28 -11.48 6.76 1.53
C ASP A 28 -10.27 7.71 1.40
N GLU A 29 -9.05 7.17 1.49
CA GLU A 29 -7.81 7.89 1.31
C GLU A 29 -6.69 7.01 0.74
N MET A 30 -5.72 7.66 0.11
CA MET A 30 -4.51 7.01 -0.41
C MET A 30 -3.27 7.46 0.33
N VAL A 31 -2.35 6.52 0.55
CA VAL A 31 -0.99 6.82 1.03
C VAL A 31 -0.03 6.68 -0.14
N CYS A 32 0.53 7.79 -0.60
CA CYS A 32 1.52 7.82 -1.67
C CYS A 32 2.92 7.93 -1.07
N ILE A 33 3.79 6.98 -1.38
CA ILE A 33 5.19 6.94 -0.90
C ILE A 33 6.17 7.20 -2.04
N MET A 34 7.45 7.38 -1.69
CA MET A 34 8.55 7.54 -2.64
C MET A 34 8.44 8.79 -3.54
N GLU A 35 7.84 9.88 -3.04
CA GLU A 35 7.74 11.15 -3.77
C GLU A 35 9.09 11.65 -4.26
N ASP A 36 10.16 11.47 -3.48
CA ASP A 36 11.50 11.97 -3.83
C ASP A 36 12.08 11.26 -5.07
N SER A 37 11.61 10.03 -5.34
CA SER A 37 11.98 9.25 -6.52
C SER A 37 11.03 9.46 -7.70
N LYS A 38 9.90 10.15 -7.49
CA LYS A 38 8.88 10.35 -8.51
C LYS A 38 9.28 11.50 -9.45
N PRO A 39 9.27 11.30 -10.78
CA PRO A 39 9.51 12.39 -11.72
C PRO A 39 8.50 13.53 -11.54
N LYS A 40 8.97 14.79 -11.62
CA LYS A 40 8.15 16.00 -11.37
C LYS A 40 6.93 16.14 -12.29
N TRP A 41 6.99 15.59 -13.50
CA TRP A 41 5.92 15.68 -14.49
C TRP A 41 4.78 14.67 -14.27
N VAL A 42 4.99 13.62 -13.48
CA VAL A 42 3.95 12.65 -13.14
C VAL A 42 2.97 13.32 -12.17
N ARG A 43 1.67 13.11 -12.35
CA ARG A 43 0.64 13.60 -11.42
C ARG A 43 0.28 12.52 -10.41
N TRP A 44 -0.14 12.94 -9.22
CA TRP A 44 -0.73 12.03 -8.24
C TRP A 44 -2.17 11.66 -8.63
N PRO A 45 -2.68 10.48 -8.21
CA PRO A 45 -4.09 10.13 -8.36
C PRO A 45 -4.99 11.18 -7.69
N GLU A 46 -6.19 11.41 -8.21
CA GLU A 46 -7.17 12.35 -7.64
C GLU A 46 -7.81 11.80 -6.35
N GLY A 47 -8.29 12.67 -5.46
CA GLY A 47 -8.90 12.28 -4.18
C GLY A 47 -8.05 12.57 -2.93
N LYS A 48 -8.54 12.19 -1.74
CA LYS A 48 -7.87 12.42 -0.47
C LYS A 48 -6.60 11.56 -0.40
N LYS A 49 -5.47 12.18 -0.04
CA LYS A 49 -4.18 11.48 0.04
C LYS A 49 -3.18 12.12 0.98
N SER A 50 -2.31 11.30 1.55
CA SER A 50 -1.05 11.72 2.15
C SER A 50 0.10 11.38 1.21
N VAL A 51 1.13 12.24 1.17
CA VAL A 51 2.31 12.06 0.31
C VAL A 51 3.55 12.07 1.18
N HIS A 52 4.45 11.11 0.93
CA HIS A 52 5.68 10.91 1.68
C HIS A 52 6.88 10.83 0.72
N GLY A 53 7.96 11.55 1.05
CA GLY A 53 9.23 11.54 0.30
C GLY A 53 9.82 10.14 0.11
N SER A 54 9.78 9.34 1.17
CA SER A 54 10.18 7.93 1.22
C SER A 54 9.01 7.07 1.74
N TYR A 55 9.30 5.98 2.44
CA TYR A 55 8.30 5.22 3.18
C TYR A 55 7.64 6.06 4.28
N GLY A 56 6.35 5.80 4.52
CA GLY A 56 5.60 6.39 5.63
C GLY A 56 6.07 5.86 6.99
N GLY A 57 5.55 6.45 8.07
CA GLY A 57 5.88 6.02 9.44
C GLY A 57 5.14 4.76 9.89
N ASP A 58 3.96 4.51 9.33
CA ASP A 58 3.13 3.34 9.67
C ASP A 58 3.39 2.21 8.65
N SER A 59 3.53 0.97 9.10
CA SER A 59 3.42 -0.21 8.23
C SER A 59 1.98 -0.40 7.74
N LEU A 60 1.77 -1.25 6.72
CA LEU A 60 0.41 -1.59 6.25
C LEU A 60 -0.45 -2.13 7.40
N GLU A 61 0.08 -3.02 8.22
CA GLU A 61 -0.63 -3.57 9.37
C GLU A 61 -1.00 -2.50 10.40
N GLU A 62 -0.04 -1.67 10.81
CA GLU A 62 -0.27 -0.61 11.79
C GLU A 62 -1.27 0.42 11.27
N TRP A 63 -1.19 0.77 9.99
CA TRP A 63 -2.15 1.67 9.35
C TRP A 63 -3.57 1.09 9.43
N HIS A 64 -3.77 -0.18 9.07
CA HIS A 64 -5.09 -0.80 9.15
C HIS A 64 -5.60 -0.89 10.61
N LYS A 65 -4.72 -1.18 11.57
CA LYS A 65 -5.07 -1.22 13.00
C LYS A 65 -5.53 0.15 13.50
N LYS A 66 -4.79 1.21 13.18
CA LYS A 66 -5.09 2.60 13.56
C LYS A 66 -6.42 3.11 13.00
N HIS A 67 -6.82 2.62 11.82
CA HIS A 67 -8.06 3.01 11.16
C HIS A 67 -9.24 2.06 11.43
N ASN A 68 -9.06 1.05 12.30
CA ASN A 68 -10.06 0.00 12.56
C ASN A 68 -10.48 -0.79 11.30
N LEU A 69 -9.54 -0.98 10.37
CA LEU A 69 -9.70 -1.73 9.13
C LEU A 69 -8.88 -3.04 9.12
N PHE A 70 -8.24 -3.37 10.24
CA PHE A 70 -7.45 -4.59 10.36
C PHE A 70 -8.35 -5.82 10.48
N VAL A 71 -8.10 -6.83 9.65
CA VAL A 71 -8.78 -8.12 9.64
C VAL A 71 -7.77 -9.20 10.01
N GLN A 72 -8.14 -10.07 10.94
CA GLN A 72 -7.33 -11.20 11.41
C GLN A 72 -7.66 -12.48 10.64
#